data_AF-A0A6P0XGW6-F1
#
_entry.id   AF-A0A6P0XGW6-F1
#
_cell.length_a   1.000
_cell.length_b   1.000
_cell.length_c   1.000
_cell.angle_alpha   90.00
_cell.angle_beta   90.00
_cell.angle_gamma   90.00
#
_symmetry.space_group_name_H-M   'P 1'
#
loop_
_entity.id
_entity.type
_entity.pdbx_description
1 polymer ?
#
loop_
_entity_poly.entity_id
_entity_poly.type
_entity_poly.pdbx_seq_one_letter_code
_entity_poly.pdbx_strand_id
1 'polypeptide(L)'
;MQKNPTIKGIYEVCIGITETLAMIQYWQQFGYRIGQTGELTASTVKNLYGVNSNLRSIRLDRPDVDHGFIRLMAWENPTNEGLEMTSMKVLGNRWGTTLTTDVLNILNHVEDAYLAGLPITYTFPQWEIIYKTEKGRPFIDPAVGVREMMLLQPLTRQVLFQRFNYTVPEYGKINHNCTFKSSQFTHAGMVVQDDSKETLRFFGEV
;
A
#
# COMPACT_ATOMS: atom_id res chain seq x y z
N MET A 1 17.74 23.09 -10.31
CA MET A 1 16.57 23.78 -9.76
C MET A 1 15.85 22.84 -8.82
N GLN A 2 15.71 23.21 -7.54
CA GLN A 2 14.93 22.44 -6.57
C GLN A 2 13.45 22.68 -6.91
N LYS A 3 12.80 21.70 -7.53
CA LYS A 3 11.38 21.78 -7.89
C LYS A 3 10.59 21.82 -6.58
N ASN A 4 9.66 22.77 -6.42
CA ASN A 4 8.75 22.75 -5.27
C ASN A 4 8.01 21.40 -5.23
N PRO A 5 7.85 20.78 -4.05
CA PRO A 5 7.12 19.53 -3.93
C PRO A 5 5.68 19.75 -4.41
N THR A 6 5.23 18.91 -5.33
CA THR A 6 3.86 18.96 -5.84
C THR A 6 3.02 17.98 -5.04
N ILE A 7 2.02 18.47 -4.33
CA ILE A 7 1.06 17.62 -3.60
C ILE A 7 -0.06 17.26 -4.57
N LYS A 8 -0.17 15.97 -4.93
CA LYS A 8 -1.16 15.45 -5.87
C LYS A 8 -1.44 13.97 -5.61
N GLY A 9 -2.61 13.52 -6.06
CA GLY A 9 -3.03 12.11 -5.93
C GLY A 9 -2.96 11.61 -4.49
N ILE A 10 -2.69 10.32 -4.32
CA ILE A 10 -2.31 9.77 -3.01
C ILE A 10 -0.87 10.21 -2.74
N TYR A 11 -0.71 11.27 -1.96
CA TYR A 11 0.61 11.78 -1.62
C TYR A 11 1.37 10.77 -0.74
N GLU A 12 0.74 10.31 0.35
CA GLU A 12 1.31 9.32 1.28
C GLU A 12 0.24 8.37 1.81
N VAL A 13 0.61 7.12 2.05
CA VAL A 13 -0.18 6.17 2.84
C VAL A 13 0.40 6.12 4.25
N CYS A 14 -0.40 6.53 5.24
CA CYS A 14 0.01 6.55 6.65
C CYS A 14 -0.27 5.21 7.33
N ILE A 15 0.72 4.69 8.06
CA ILE A 15 0.64 3.40 8.75
C ILE A 15 1.08 3.60 10.20
N GLY A 16 0.19 3.31 11.15
CA GLY A 16 0.53 3.22 12.57
C GLY A 16 1.37 1.97 12.82
N ILE A 17 2.48 2.12 13.53
CA ILE A 17 3.44 1.02 13.75
C ILE A 17 3.94 1.00 15.20
N THR A 18 4.35 -0.18 15.64
CA THR A 18 5.08 -0.41 16.89
C THR A 18 6.53 -0.83 16.64
N GLU A 19 6.80 -1.51 15.52
CA GLU A 19 8.11 -2.07 15.16
C GLU A 19 8.80 -1.28 14.04
N THR A 20 9.53 -0.22 14.39
CA THR A 20 10.11 0.71 13.39
C THR A 20 11.11 0.06 12.46
N LEU A 21 12.07 -0.71 12.98
CA LEU A 21 13.14 -1.30 12.18
C LEU A 21 12.58 -2.34 11.18
N ALA A 22 11.75 -3.26 11.67
CA ALA A 22 11.12 -4.29 10.85
C ALA A 22 10.28 -3.67 9.73
N MET A 23 9.52 -2.60 10.03
CA MET A 23 8.70 -1.95 9.02
C MET A 23 9.51 -1.22 7.96
N ILE A 24 10.63 -0.60 8.33
CA ILE A 24 11.55 0.00 7.36
C ILE A 24 12.16 -1.08 6.46
N GLN A 25 12.66 -2.18 7.04
CA GLN A 25 13.27 -3.28 6.30
C GLN A 25 12.29 -3.94 5.33
N TYR A 26 11.04 -4.11 5.76
CA TYR A 26 9.96 -4.62 4.92
C TYR A 26 9.74 -3.72 3.69
N TRP A 27 9.52 -2.42 3.90
CA TRP A 27 9.23 -1.50 2.80
C TRP A 27 10.44 -1.24 1.89
N GLN A 28 11.66 -1.41 2.38
CA GLN A 28 12.87 -1.36 1.55
C GLN A 28 12.87 -2.43 0.44
N GLN A 29 12.24 -3.59 0.66
CA GLN A 29 12.13 -4.62 -0.38
C GLN A 29 11.28 -4.18 -1.57
N PHE A 30 10.35 -3.23 -1.34
CA PHE A 30 9.52 -2.59 -2.37
C PHE A 30 10.17 -1.33 -2.97
N GLY A 31 11.44 -1.07 -2.63
CA GLY A 31 12.24 0.01 -3.18
C GLY A 31 12.09 1.35 -2.47
N TYR A 32 11.38 1.39 -1.33
CA TYR A 32 11.31 2.58 -0.49
C TYR A 32 12.60 2.80 0.29
N ARG A 33 12.88 4.05 0.65
CA ARG A 33 14.06 4.46 1.43
C ARG A 33 13.65 5.47 2.49
N ILE A 34 14.37 5.52 3.60
CA ILE A 34 14.13 6.55 4.62
C ILE A 34 14.33 7.93 3.97
N GLY A 35 13.30 8.77 4.08
CA GLY A 35 13.29 10.15 3.66
C GLY A 35 13.26 11.09 4.85
N GLN A 36 12.35 12.06 4.82
CA GLN A 36 12.20 13.03 5.90
C GLN A 36 11.60 12.40 7.16
N THR A 37 12.09 12.83 8.32
CA THR A 37 11.59 12.41 9.63
C THR A 37 11.18 13.62 10.46
N GLY A 38 10.21 13.44 11.35
CA GLY A 38 9.80 14.45 12.31
C GLY A 38 9.27 13.83 13.58
N GLU A 39 9.11 14.64 14.62
CA GLU A 39 8.60 14.22 15.92
C GLU A 39 7.49 15.17 16.36
N LEU A 40 6.47 14.62 17.01
CA LEU A 40 5.40 15.37 17.65
C LEU A 40 5.40 15.01 19.13
N THR A 41 5.34 16.04 19.97
CA THR A 41 5.24 15.89 21.42
C THR A 41 3.87 15.35 21.82
N ALA A 42 3.76 14.73 22.99
CA ALA A 42 2.50 14.21 23.52
C ALA A 42 1.39 15.28 23.58
N SER A 43 1.72 16.54 23.87
CA SER A 43 0.73 17.62 23.86
C SER A 43 0.22 17.93 22.45
N THR A 44 1.12 17.97 21.46
CA THR A 44 0.74 18.15 20.04
C THR A 44 -0.07 16.97 19.52
N VAL A 45 0.35 15.74 19.84
CA VAL A 45 -0.36 14.52 19.44
C VAL A 45 -1.74 14.45 20.09
N LYS A 46 -1.87 14.82 21.37
CA LYS A 46 -3.16 14.90 22.05
C LYS A 46 -4.10 15.90 21.37
N ASN A 47 -3.58 17.04 20.93
CA ASN A 47 -4.36 18.05 20.22
C ASN A 47 -4.78 17.61 18.81
N LEU A 48 -3.92 16.89 18.08
CA LEU A 48 -4.18 16.48 16.69
C LEU A 48 -4.96 15.16 16.58
N TYR A 49 -4.68 14.21 17.46
CA TYR A 49 -5.15 12.83 17.36
C TYR A 49 -5.94 12.36 18.58
N GLY A 50 -6.05 13.17 19.64
CA GLY A 50 -6.74 12.80 20.89
C GLY A 50 -5.99 11.81 21.77
N VAL A 51 -4.74 11.46 21.44
CA VAL A 51 -3.94 10.45 22.14
C VAL A 51 -2.76 11.10 22.86
N ASN A 52 -2.55 10.76 24.14
CA ASN A 52 -1.41 11.25 24.92
C ASN A 52 -0.16 10.38 24.71
N SER A 53 0.53 10.58 23.59
CA SER A 53 1.72 9.82 23.19
C SER A 53 2.67 10.71 22.41
N ASN A 54 3.99 10.59 22.59
CA ASN A 54 4.89 11.11 21.57
C ASN A 54 4.74 10.29 20.28
N LEU A 55 5.02 10.91 19.14
CA LEU A 55 4.92 10.28 17.83
C LEU A 55 6.16 10.61 17.01
N ARG A 56 6.88 9.58 16.58
CA ARG A 56 7.92 9.70 15.57
C ARG A 56 7.34 9.39 14.19
N SER A 57 7.46 10.35 13.28
CA SER A 57 6.95 10.28 11.92
C SER A 57 8.11 10.07 10.95
N ILE A 58 8.08 8.98 10.20
CA ILE A 58 9.15 8.60 9.26
C ILE A 58 8.51 8.46 7.88
N ARG A 59 8.87 9.35 6.96
CA ARG A 59 8.48 9.21 5.57
C ARG A 59 9.45 8.27 4.86
N LEU A 60 8.91 7.28 4.17
CA LEU A 60 9.65 6.44 3.25
C LEU A 60 9.39 6.93 1.82
N ASP A 61 10.46 7.40 1.20
CA ASP A 61 10.47 8.02 -0.12
C ASP A 61 10.90 7.03 -1.19
N ARG A 62 10.67 7.43 -2.44
CA ARG A 62 11.24 6.79 -3.62
C ARG A 62 11.86 7.87 -4.52
N PRO A 63 13.14 7.77 -4.92
CA PRO A 63 13.86 8.87 -5.57
C PRO A 63 13.26 9.34 -6.91
N ASP A 64 12.50 8.47 -7.57
CA ASP A 64 12.10 8.63 -8.96
C ASP A 64 10.60 8.95 -9.15
N VAL A 65 9.90 9.24 -8.05
CA VAL A 65 8.46 9.54 -7.98
C VAL A 65 8.21 10.75 -7.06
N ASP A 66 7.04 11.38 -7.20
CA ASP A 66 6.66 12.57 -6.43
C ASP A 66 5.41 12.39 -5.53
N HIS A 67 4.87 11.16 -5.47
CA HIS A 67 3.71 10.76 -4.67
C HIS A 67 3.74 9.24 -4.41
N GLY A 68 2.74 8.71 -3.69
CA GLY A 68 2.64 7.29 -3.35
C GLY A 68 3.66 6.86 -2.28
N PHE A 69 4.12 7.81 -1.46
CA PHE A 69 5.05 7.56 -0.36
C PHE A 69 4.37 6.81 0.79
N ILE A 70 5.16 6.40 1.78
CA ILE A 70 4.66 5.76 3.00
C ILE A 70 5.05 6.62 4.18
N ARG A 71 4.13 6.87 5.11
CA ARG A 71 4.44 7.52 6.38
C ARG A 71 4.25 6.52 7.50
N LEU A 72 5.36 6.09 8.08
CA LEU A 72 5.35 5.28 9.29
C LEU A 72 5.16 6.20 10.50
N MET A 73 4.13 5.92 11.29
CA MET A 73 3.76 6.64 12.49
C MET A 73 4.05 5.77 13.71
N ALA A 74 5.24 5.94 14.30
CA ALA A 74 5.68 5.18 15.46
C ALA A 74 5.23 5.87 16.75
N TRP A 75 4.21 5.30 17.38
CA TRP A 75 3.62 5.80 18.60
C TRP A 75 4.40 5.26 19.80
N GLU A 76 4.79 6.14 20.72
CA GLU A 76 5.44 5.72 21.96
C GLU A 76 4.48 4.95 22.87
N ASN A 77 3.23 5.41 22.98
CA ASN A 77 2.16 4.82 23.78
C ASN A 77 0.95 4.53 22.89
N PRO A 78 0.97 3.46 22.06
CA PRO A 78 -0.20 3.06 21.28
C PRO A 78 -1.37 2.71 22.21
N THR A 79 -2.60 3.09 21.83
CA THR A 79 -3.80 2.88 22.65
C THR A 79 -4.56 1.59 22.32
N ASN A 80 -4.14 0.87 21.28
CA ASN A 80 -4.67 -0.42 20.83
C ASN A 80 -3.64 -1.10 19.91
N GLU A 81 -3.92 -2.36 19.53
CA GLU A 81 -3.07 -3.19 18.65
C GLU A 81 -3.28 -2.89 17.15
N GLY A 82 -4.21 -1.99 16.81
CA GLY A 82 -4.63 -1.72 15.45
C GLY A 82 -5.61 -2.76 14.94
N LEU A 83 -5.56 -3.03 13.63
CA LEU A 83 -6.43 -4.01 12.97
C LEU A 83 -5.81 -5.42 12.91
N GLU A 84 -4.53 -5.58 13.27
CA GLU A 84 -3.82 -6.86 13.28
C GLU A 84 -4.13 -7.79 12.09
N MET A 85 -4.74 -8.96 12.33
CA MET A 85 -5.14 -9.95 11.33
C MET A 85 -6.65 -9.95 11.03
N THR A 86 -7.39 -8.91 11.41
CA THR A 86 -8.82 -8.81 11.07
C THR A 86 -9.04 -8.81 9.56
N SER A 87 -10.20 -9.30 9.11
CA SER A 87 -10.54 -9.37 7.68
C SER A 87 -10.48 -8.01 6.96
N MET A 88 -10.39 -8.05 5.63
CA MET A 88 -10.41 -6.85 4.79
C MET A 88 -11.75 -6.06 4.87
N LYS A 89 -12.85 -6.69 5.29
CA LYS A 89 -14.18 -6.07 5.39
C LYS A 89 -14.51 -5.69 6.83
N VAL A 90 -13.70 -4.82 7.43
CA VAL A 90 -13.89 -4.30 8.78
C VAL A 90 -13.94 -2.78 8.79
N LEU A 91 -14.66 -2.22 9.75
CA LEU A 91 -14.74 -0.77 9.95
C LEU A 91 -13.33 -0.18 10.14
N GLY A 92 -13.07 0.92 9.44
CA GLY A 92 -11.78 1.61 9.51
C GLY A 92 -10.67 0.99 8.66
N ASN A 93 -10.94 -0.12 7.95
CA ASN A 93 -9.93 -0.73 7.10
C ASN A 93 -9.58 0.15 5.89
N ARG A 94 -8.28 0.25 5.64
CA ARG A 94 -7.68 0.89 4.47
C ARG A 94 -6.50 0.05 4.02
N TRP A 95 -6.30 -0.05 2.71
CA TRP A 95 -5.15 -0.77 2.14
C TRP A 95 -4.52 0.02 1.00
N GLY A 96 -3.23 -0.20 0.78
CA GLY A 96 -2.51 0.37 -0.35
C GLY A 96 -2.35 -0.65 -1.47
N THR A 97 -2.46 -0.19 -2.72
CA THR A 97 -2.31 -1.05 -3.89
C THR A 97 -1.06 -0.70 -4.68
N THR A 98 -0.25 -1.72 -4.97
CA THR A 98 1.07 -1.59 -5.60
C THR A 98 1.14 -2.40 -6.88
N LEU A 99 1.62 -1.77 -7.96
CA LEU A 99 1.93 -2.46 -9.22
C LEU A 99 3.27 -3.19 -9.07
N THR A 100 3.37 -4.41 -9.59
CA THR A 100 4.62 -5.14 -9.75
C THR A 100 4.72 -5.76 -11.14
N THR A 101 5.94 -6.06 -11.55
CA THR A 101 6.23 -6.86 -12.74
C THR A 101 6.46 -8.34 -12.43
N ASP A 102 6.41 -8.72 -11.15
CA ASP A 102 6.78 -10.06 -10.70
C ASP A 102 5.99 -10.45 -9.44
N VAL A 103 4.68 -10.64 -9.62
CA VAL A 103 3.78 -10.99 -8.52
C VAL A 103 4.08 -12.37 -7.93
N LEU A 104 4.64 -13.27 -8.75
CA LEU A 104 5.01 -14.62 -8.31
C LEU A 104 6.25 -14.60 -7.41
N ASN A 105 7.22 -13.73 -7.65
CA ASN A 105 8.33 -13.57 -6.71
C ASN A 105 7.84 -13.13 -5.32
N ILE A 106 6.85 -12.22 -5.26
CA ILE A 106 6.26 -11.83 -3.97
C ILE A 106 5.53 -13.01 -3.34
N LEU A 107 4.76 -13.77 -4.12
CA LEU A 107 4.08 -14.98 -3.65
C LEU A 107 5.06 -15.98 -3.03
N ASN A 108 6.22 -16.23 -3.65
CA ASN A 108 7.23 -17.15 -3.10
C ASN A 108 7.64 -16.76 -1.66
N HIS A 109 7.92 -15.47 -1.42
CA HIS A 109 8.26 -14.98 -0.08
C HIS A 109 7.09 -15.07 0.90
N VAL A 110 5.86 -14.86 0.43
CA VAL A 110 4.64 -14.99 1.23
C VAL A 110 4.41 -16.43 1.66
N GLU A 111 4.63 -17.39 0.75
CA GLU A 111 4.52 -18.82 1.05
C GLU A 111 5.61 -19.31 2.00
N ASP A 112 6.86 -18.86 1.82
CA ASP A 112 7.95 -19.12 2.78
C ASP A 112 7.61 -18.59 4.18
N ALA A 113 7.09 -17.36 4.26
CA ALA A 113 6.68 -16.75 5.53
C ALA A 113 5.49 -17.49 6.17
N TYR A 114 4.53 -17.93 5.37
CA TYR A 114 3.41 -18.74 5.83
C TYR A 114 3.87 -20.09 6.38
N LEU A 115 4.77 -20.79 5.67
CA LEU A 115 5.35 -22.06 6.11
C LEU A 115 6.22 -21.89 7.37
N ALA A 116 6.85 -20.73 7.54
CA ALA A 116 7.59 -20.38 8.76
C ALA A 116 6.68 -20.02 9.95
N GLY A 117 5.36 -20.03 9.79
CA GLY A 117 4.40 -19.74 10.86
C GLY A 117 4.25 -18.26 11.19
N LEU A 118 4.66 -17.35 10.28
CA LEU A 118 4.42 -15.92 10.45
C LEU A 118 2.93 -15.59 10.29
N PRO A 119 2.40 -14.56 11.00
CA PRO A 119 1.00 -14.19 10.92
C PRO A 119 0.69 -13.51 9.57
N ILE A 120 0.42 -14.31 8.55
CA ILE A 120 0.14 -13.85 7.19
C ILE A 120 -1.14 -14.50 6.67
N THR A 121 -1.98 -13.68 6.05
CA THR A 121 -3.13 -14.13 5.24
C THR A 121 -2.93 -13.59 3.84
N TYR A 122 -3.11 -14.44 2.83
CA TYR A 122 -2.94 -14.04 1.44
C TYR A 122 -3.94 -14.74 0.51
N THR A 123 -4.07 -14.21 -0.71
CA THR A 123 -4.71 -14.92 -1.82
C THR A 123 -3.68 -15.23 -2.89
N PHE A 124 -3.89 -16.35 -3.60
CA PHE A 124 -3.15 -16.57 -4.84
C PHE A 124 -3.46 -15.47 -5.86
N PRO A 125 -2.51 -15.08 -6.73
CA PRO A 125 -2.76 -14.11 -7.79
C PRO A 125 -3.91 -14.57 -8.72
N GLN A 126 -5.07 -13.93 -8.62
CA GLN A 126 -6.26 -14.24 -9.41
C GLN A 126 -6.24 -13.46 -10.73
N TRP A 127 -6.70 -14.10 -11.82
CA TRP A 127 -6.83 -13.42 -13.11
C TRP A 127 -8.08 -12.56 -13.13
N GLU A 128 -7.92 -11.26 -13.32
CA GLU A 128 -8.99 -10.27 -13.30
C GLU A 128 -8.99 -9.41 -14.57
N ILE A 129 -10.17 -8.92 -14.94
CA ILE A 129 -10.37 -8.02 -16.09
C ILE A 129 -10.84 -6.68 -15.54
N ILE A 130 -9.93 -5.70 -15.45
CA ILE A 130 -10.23 -4.35 -14.94
C ILE A 130 -10.95 -3.50 -16.00
N TYR A 131 -10.49 -3.58 -17.24
CA TYR A 131 -11.06 -2.82 -18.36
C TYR A 131 -11.78 -3.79 -19.30
N LYS A 132 -12.92 -3.36 -19.84
CA LYS A 132 -13.64 -4.15 -20.84
C LYS A 132 -12.76 -4.28 -22.10
N THR A 133 -12.08 -5.41 -22.22
CA THR A 133 -11.24 -5.76 -23.36
C THR A 133 -11.90 -6.90 -24.14
N GLU A 134 -11.67 -6.93 -25.45
CA GLU A 134 -12.12 -8.07 -26.25
C GLU A 134 -11.33 -9.32 -25.84
N LYS A 135 -12.04 -10.45 -25.74
CA LYS A 135 -11.39 -11.74 -25.43
C LYS A 135 -10.63 -12.22 -26.67
N GLY A 136 -9.31 -12.25 -26.56
CA GLY A 136 -8.44 -12.88 -27.55
C GLY A 136 -8.60 -14.40 -27.60
N ARG A 137 -8.16 -15.01 -28.70
CA ARG A 137 -8.10 -16.46 -28.87
C ARG A 137 -7.01 -17.05 -27.97
N PRO A 138 -7.33 -18.06 -27.12
CA PRO A 138 -6.33 -18.72 -26.29
C PRO A 138 -5.15 -19.24 -27.11
N PHE A 139 -3.93 -19.05 -26.58
CA PHE A 139 -2.65 -19.45 -27.18
C PHE A 139 -2.26 -18.78 -28.50
N ILE A 140 -3.09 -17.89 -29.06
CA ILE A 140 -2.80 -17.15 -30.29
C ILE A 140 -2.66 -15.66 -30.01
N ASP A 141 -3.64 -15.08 -29.33
CA ASP A 141 -3.66 -13.66 -29.02
C ASP A 141 -3.14 -13.42 -27.59
N PRO A 142 -2.46 -12.30 -27.32
CA PRO A 142 -1.97 -11.98 -25.98
C PRO A 142 -3.12 -11.87 -24.97
N ALA A 143 -2.96 -12.51 -23.81
CA ALA A 143 -3.94 -12.39 -22.74
C ALA A 143 -3.89 -10.99 -22.12
N VAL A 144 -4.96 -10.21 -22.25
CA VAL A 144 -5.05 -8.85 -21.69
C VAL A 144 -5.83 -8.88 -20.37
N GLY A 145 -5.18 -8.48 -19.29
CA GLY A 145 -5.78 -8.49 -17.96
C GLY A 145 -4.76 -8.25 -16.87
N VAL A 146 -5.15 -8.51 -15.63
CA VAL A 146 -4.25 -8.42 -14.48
C VAL A 146 -4.22 -9.71 -13.69
N ARG A 147 -3.13 -9.93 -12.97
CA ARG A 147 -3.12 -10.83 -11.81
C ARG A 147 -3.13 -9.98 -10.55
N GLU A 148 -4.05 -10.23 -9.63
CA GLU A 148 -4.15 -9.50 -8.37
C GLU A 148 -4.10 -10.46 -7.18
N MET A 149 -3.32 -10.11 -6.16
CA MET A 149 -3.25 -10.82 -4.89
C MET A 149 -3.42 -9.85 -3.72
N MET A 150 -3.99 -10.36 -2.64
CA MET A 150 -4.08 -9.67 -1.35
C MET A 150 -3.00 -10.24 -0.42
N LEU A 151 -2.35 -9.35 0.33
CA LEU A 151 -1.38 -9.68 1.36
C LEU A 151 -1.73 -8.91 2.64
N LEU A 152 -2.08 -9.66 3.67
CA LEU A 152 -2.42 -9.17 5.01
C LEU A 152 -1.35 -9.63 6.00
N GLN A 153 -0.79 -8.66 6.71
CA GLN A 153 0.14 -8.81 7.85
C GLN A 153 -0.36 -7.93 9.00
N PRO A 154 0.12 -8.09 10.24
CA PRO A 154 -0.43 -7.36 11.39
C PRO A 154 -0.49 -5.84 11.20
N LEU A 155 0.59 -5.26 10.68
CA LEU A 155 0.74 -3.82 10.48
C LEU A 155 0.48 -3.35 9.04
N THR A 156 0.31 -4.26 8.06
CA THR A 156 0.18 -3.86 6.65
C THR A 156 -0.90 -4.63 5.91
N ARG A 157 -1.58 -3.91 5.02
CA ARG A 157 -2.66 -4.43 4.18
C ARG A 157 -2.39 -3.97 2.77
N GLN A 158 -2.10 -4.92 1.90
CA GLN A 158 -1.67 -4.63 0.54
C GLN A 158 -2.52 -5.40 -0.45
N VAL A 159 -2.79 -4.74 -1.56
CA VAL A 159 -3.13 -5.39 -2.81
C VAL A 159 -1.94 -5.23 -3.74
N LEU A 160 -1.53 -6.32 -4.36
CA LEU A 160 -0.41 -6.37 -5.29
C LEU A 160 -0.96 -6.87 -6.62
N PHE A 161 -0.63 -6.17 -7.69
CA PHE A 161 -1.13 -6.56 -9.00
C PHE A 161 -0.09 -6.42 -10.10
N GLN A 162 -0.23 -7.24 -11.13
CA GLN A 162 0.62 -7.25 -12.31
C GLN A 162 -0.25 -7.14 -13.56
N ARG A 163 0.11 -6.26 -14.48
CA ARG A 163 -0.58 -6.12 -15.78
C ARG A 163 0.03 -7.03 -16.83
N PHE A 164 -0.82 -7.58 -17.68
CA PHE A 164 -0.45 -8.42 -18.80
C PHE A 164 -0.93 -7.79 -20.10
N ASN A 165 0.01 -7.54 -21.01
CA ASN A 165 -0.25 -7.08 -22.39
C ASN A 165 -0.98 -5.73 -22.51
N TYR A 166 -0.87 -4.86 -21.50
CA TYR A 166 -1.20 -3.44 -21.60
C TYR A 166 -0.48 -2.63 -20.52
N THR A 167 -0.34 -1.33 -20.76
CA THR A 167 0.18 -0.35 -19.79
C THR A 167 -0.77 0.81 -19.68
N VAL A 168 -0.85 1.41 -18.48
CA VAL A 168 -1.50 2.70 -18.28
C VAL A 168 -0.38 3.72 -18.11
N PRO A 169 -0.17 4.65 -19.07
CA PRO A 169 0.86 5.68 -18.96
C PRO A 169 0.75 6.44 -17.63
N GLU A 170 1.89 6.80 -17.05
CA GLU A 170 1.98 7.52 -15.76
C GLU A 170 1.39 6.77 -14.53
N TYR A 171 0.95 5.52 -14.67
CA TYR A 171 0.38 4.75 -13.57
C TYR A 171 1.39 3.78 -12.97
N GLY A 172 1.98 4.17 -11.84
CA GLY A 172 2.92 3.34 -11.08
C GLY A 172 4.25 3.20 -11.81
N LYS A 173 5.31 3.74 -11.23
CA LYS A 173 6.65 3.68 -11.82
C LYS A 173 7.42 2.51 -11.21
N ILE A 174 7.60 1.43 -11.99
CA ILE A 174 8.31 0.24 -11.52
C ILE A 174 9.78 0.57 -11.26
N ASN A 175 10.27 0.20 -10.07
CA ASN A 175 11.70 0.19 -9.78
C ASN A 175 12.24 -1.23 -9.98
N HIS A 176 12.90 -1.46 -11.11
CA HIS A 176 13.48 -2.77 -11.44
C HIS A 176 14.68 -3.18 -10.55
N ASN A 177 15.22 -2.24 -9.76
CA ASN A 177 16.37 -2.48 -8.87
C ASN A 177 15.95 -2.89 -7.45
N CYS A 178 14.66 -2.90 -7.11
CA CYS A 178 14.19 -3.41 -5.83
C CYS A 178 13.80 -4.88 -5.91
N THR A 179 13.89 -5.58 -4.79
CA THR A 179 13.62 -7.03 -4.66
C THR A 179 12.30 -7.44 -5.31
N PHE A 180 11.23 -6.66 -5.08
CA PHE A 180 9.89 -6.99 -5.55
C PHE A 180 9.47 -6.30 -6.85
N LYS A 181 10.40 -5.64 -7.55
CA LYS A 181 10.18 -4.95 -8.84
C LYS A 181 8.85 -4.20 -8.88
N SER A 182 8.59 -3.43 -7.83
CA SER A 182 7.31 -2.80 -7.56
C SER A 182 7.32 -1.30 -7.87
N SER A 183 6.14 -0.71 -7.98
CA SER A 183 5.93 0.73 -7.99
C SER A 183 5.79 1.32 -6.58
N GLN A 184 5.64 2.63 -6.50
CA GLN A 184 5.00 3.29 -5.37
C GLN A 184 3.53 2.85 -5.23
N PHE A 185 2.86 3.21 -4.13
CA PHE A 185 1.41 3.04 -4.03
C PHE A 185 0.69 3.82 -5.13
N THR A 186 -0.16 3.12 -5.86
CA THR A 186 -0.87 3.67 -7.04
C THR A 186 -2.28 4.14 -6.72
N HIS A 187 -2.93 3.45 -5.79
CA HIS A 187 -4.24 3.80 -5.24
C HIS A 187 -4.38 3.15 -3.86
N ALA A 188 -5.48 3.47 -3.17
CA ALA A 188 -5.86 2.86 -1.91
C ALA A 188 -7.34 2.49 -1.95
N GLY A 189 -7.70 1.44 -1.23
CA GLY A 189 -9.11 1.14 -0.96
C GLY A 189 -9.46 1.46 0.49
N MET A 190 -10.75 1.71 0.71
CA MET A 190 -11.31 1.96 2.03
C MET A 190 -12.63 1.22 2.19
N VAL A 191 -12.90 0.77 3.41
CA VAL A 191 -14.22 0.26 3.79
C VAL A 191 -14.98 1.38 4.49
N VAL A 192 -16.15 1.72 3.96
CA VAL A 192 -17.07 2.68 4.56
C VAL A 192 -18.37 1.97 4.93
N GLN A 193 -18.95 2.35 6.07
CA GLN A 193 -20.27 1.91 6.48
C GLN A 193 -21.24 3.05 6.19
N ASP A 194 -21.80 3.05 4.99
CA ASP A 194 -22.73 4.09 4.55
C ASP A 194 -23.67 3.56 3.47
N ASP A 195 -24.93 3.32 3.83
CA ASP A 195 -25.97 2.88 2.90
C ASP A 195 -26.52 4.05 2.05
N SER A 196 -26.33 5.29 2.50
CA SER A 196 -26.84 6.50 1.83
C SER A 196 -25.98 6.94 0.64
N LYS A 197 -24.71 6.50 0.62
CA LYS A 197 -23.64 6.93 -0.31
C LYS A 197 -23.18 8.37 -0.15
N GLU A 198 -23.72 9.14 0.79
CA GLU A 198 -23.34 10.53 1.02
C GLU A 198 -21.84 10.69 1.34
N THR A 199 -21.24 9.73 2.06
CA THR A 199 -19.81 9.71 2.41
C THR A 199 -18.91 9.72 1.18
N LEU A 200 -19.36 9.12 0.08
CA LEU A 200 -18.60 9.02 -1.17
C LEU A 200 -19.07 10.00 -2.24
N ARG A 201 -20.06 10.87 -1.94
CA ARG A 201 -20.66 11.78 -2.92
C ARG A 201 -19.63 12.68 -3.58
N PHE A 202 -18.65 13.16 -2.80
CA PHE A 202 -17.59 14.02 -3.30
C PHE A 202 -16.77 13.40 -4.44
N PHE A 203 -16.68 12.06 -4.53
CA PHE A 203 -15.96 11.39 -5.62
C PHE A 203 -16.76 11.36 -6.93
N GLY A 204 -18.09 11.52 -6.87
CA GLY A 204 -18.97 11.50 -8.05
C GLY A 204 -19.32 12.86 -8.63
N GLU A 205 -19.02 13.94 -7.89
CA GLU A 205 -19.32 15.34 -8.28
C GLU A 205 -18.14 16.05 -8.98
N VAL A 206 -17.08 15.32 -9.34
CA VAL A 206 -15.84 15.86 -9.96
C VAL A 206 -15.75 15.53 -11.44
#